data_AF-L8N1W2-F1
#
_entry.id   AF-L8N1W2-F1
#
_cell.length_a   1.000
_cell.length_b   1.000
_cell.length_c   1.000
_cell.angle_alpha   90.00
_cell.angle_beta   90.00
_cell.angle_gamma   90.00
#
_symmetry.space_group_name_H-M   'P 1'
#
loop_
_entity.id
_entity.type
_entity.pdbx_description
1 polymer ?
#
loop_
_entity_poly.entity_id
_entity_poly.type
_entity_poly.pdbx_seq_one_letter_code
_entity_poly.pdbx_strand_id
1 'polypeptide(L)'
;MPQVNPFTIRMQITRMFEQGQSLFADLKVQDWLKERNHNPKDYIIRFHRKMAAVGSNSSVVVEIELTRKDGQPVDEWLLQEVNRQS
;
A
#
# COMPACT_ATOMS: atom_id res chain seq x y z
N MET A 1 18.94 -2.60 -12.91
CA MET A 1 17.67 -2.35 -13.63
C MET A 1 16.56 -2.54 -12.61
N PRO A 2 15.82 -1.51 -12.19
CA PRO A 2 14.77 -1.72 -11.20
C PRO A 2 13.71 -2.62 -11.84
N GLN A 3 13.41 -3.73 -11.17
CA GLN A 3 12.36 -4.65 -11.58
C GLN A 3 11.08 -3.85 -11.64
N VAL A 4 10.61 -3.55 -12.86
CA VAL A 4 9.28 -2.98 -13.09
C VAL A 4 8.32 -4.04 -12.62
N ASN A 5 7.97 -4.01 -11.33
CA ASN A 5 7.01 -4.91 -10.74
C ASN A 5 5.68 -4.59 -11.43
N PRO A 6 5.13 -5.47 -12.27
CA PRO A 6 3.90 -5.18 -13.02
C PRO A 6 2.68 -5.13 -12.08
N PHE A 7 2.88 -5.44 -10.81
CA PHE A 7 1.85 -5.51 -9.79
C PHE A 7 1.95 -4.31 -8.85
N THR A 8 0.84 -3.58 -8.71
CA THR A 8 0.75 -2.42 -7.81
C THR A 8 1.04 -2.83 -6.37
N ILE A 9 1.58 -1.90 -5.58
CA ILE A 9 1.87 -2.13 -4.15
C ILE A 9 0.63 -2.64 -3.42
N ARG A 10 -0.55 -2.07 -3.71
CA ARG A 10 -1.85 -2.53 -3.21
C ARG A 10 -2.10 -4.03 -3.41
N MET A 11 -1.80 -4.55 -4.59
CA MET A 11 -2.02 -5.96 -4.92
C MET A 11 -1.04 -6.86 -4.16
N GLN A 12 0.22 -6.43 -4.02
CA GLN A 12 1.22 -7.15 -3.23
C GLN A 12 0.82 -7.21 -1.76
N ILE A 13 0.41 -6.07 -1.18
CA ILE A 13 -0.09 -5.99 0.19
C ILE A 13 -1.32 -6.89 0.36
N THR A 14 -2.27 -6.82 -0.57
CA THR A 14 -3.48 -7.68 -0.53
C THR A 14 -3.12 -9.16 -0.46
N ARG A 15 -2.22 -9.64 -1.33
CA ARG A 15 -1.74 -11.04 -1.28
C ARG A 15 -1.05 -11.37 0.03
N MET A 16 -0.25 -10.45 0.59
CA MET A 16 0.39 -10.67 1.89
C MET A 16 -0.65 -10.83 3.01
N PHE A 17 -1.73 -10.05 2.99
CA PHE A 17 -2.82 -10.22 3.93
C PHE A 17 -3.58 -11.54 3.74
N GLU A 18 -3.83 -11.95 2.50
CA GLU A 18 -4.45 -13.26 2.19
C GLU A 18 -3.56 -14.43 2.65
N GLN A 19 -2.23 -14.28 2.57
CA GLN A 19 -1.25 -15.30 2.99
C GLN A 19 -0.87 -15.24 4.49
N GLY A 20 -1.47 -14.33 5.27
CA GLY A 20 -1.13 -14.14 6.69
C GLY A 20 0.22 -13.46 6.95
N GLN A 21 0.85 -12.90 5.92
CA GLN A 21 2.13 -12.17 5.98
C GLN A 21 1.94 -10.65 6.20
N SER A 22 0.82 -10.23 6.79
CA SER A 22 0.49 -8.82 7.03
C SER A 22 1.51 -8.08 7.91
N LEU A 23 2.29 -8.80 8.72
CA LEU A 23 3.39 -8.24 9.52
C LEU A 23 4.46 -7.54 8.66
N PHE A 24 4.67 -8.02 7.44
CA PHE A 24 5.65 -7.45 6.50
C PHE A 24 5.03 -6.40 5.57
N ALA A 25 3.70 -6.22 5.60
CA ALA A 25 3.01 -5.25 4.76
C ALA A 25 3.50 -3.82 5.04
N ASP A 26 3.77 -3.52 6.31
CA ASP A 26 4.27 -2.21 6.73
C ASP A 26 5.65 -1.93 6.12
N LEU A 27 6.59 -2.85 6.28
CA LEU A 27 7.94 -2.75 5.68
C LEU A 27 7.87 -2.56 4.17
N LYS A 28 6.96 -3.26 3.50
CA LYS A 28 6.78 -3.15 2.06
C LYS A 28 6.32 -1.76 1.61
N VAL A 29 5.40 -1.14 2.34
CA VAL A 29 4.98 0.26 2.10
C VAL A 29 6.12 1.22 2.44
N GLN A 30 6.88 0.96 3.49
CA GLN A 30 8.02 1.79 3.86
C GLN A 30 9.11 1.80 2.78
N ASP A 31 9.45 0.64 2.20
CA ASP A 31 10.40 0.57 1.10
C ASP A 31 9.86 1.25 -0.16
N TRP A 32 8.57 1.07 -0.47
CA TRP A 32 7.92 1.76 -1.59
C TRP A 32 7.97 3.30 -1.47
N LEU A 33 7.86 3.83 -0.24
CA LEU A 33 8.04 5.25 0.06
C LEU A 33 9.49 5.69 -0.17
N LYS A 34 10.47 4.92 0.33
CA LYS A 34 11.90 5.22 0.15
C LYS A 34 12.29 5.25 -1.33
N GLU A 35 11.77 4.32 -2.14
CA GLU A 35 12.00 4.28 -3.60
C GLU A 35 11.56 5.57 -4.30
N ARG A 36 10.61 6.31 -3.70
CA ARG A 36 10.07 7.58 -4.21
C ARG A 36 10.69 8.80 -3.51
N ASN A 37 11.78 8.63 -2.76
CA ASN A 37 12.40 9.68 -1.94
C ASN A 37 11.52 10.22 -0.80
N HIS A 38 10.53 9.44 -0.33
CA HIS A 38 9.77 9.77 0.87
C HIS A 38 10.36 9.04 2.08
N ASN A 39 10.47 9.74 3.21
CA ASN A 39 10.92 9.15 4.46
C ASN A 39 9.74 8.47 5.17
N PRO A 40 9.73 7.13 5.32
CA PRO A 40 8.62 6.40 5.92
C PRO A 40 8.34 6.78 7.37
N LYS A 41 9.33 7.34 8.09
CA LYS A 41 9.15 7.77 9.48
C LYS A 41 8.19 8.94 9.60
N ASP A 42 7.99 9.70 8.53
CA ASP A 42 7.12 10.88 8.50
C ASP A 42 5.65 10.50 8.23
N TYR A 43 5.39 9.22 7.92
CA TYR A 43 4.05 8.72 7.62
C TYR A 43 3.60 7.69 8.67
N ILE A 44 2.30 7.66 8.89
CA ILE A 44 1.57 6.61 9.58
C ILE A 44 0.91 5.78 8.50
N ILE A 45 1.21 4.48 8.50
CA ILE A 45 0.68 3.52 7.55
C ILE A 45 -0.44 2.75 8.24
N ARG A 46 -1.61 2.70 7.61
CA ARG A 46 -2.77 1.93 8.08
C ARG A 46 -3.33 1.08 6.96
N PHE A 47 -3.73 -0.14 7.31
CA PHE A 47 -4.27 -1.10 6.36
C PHE A 47 -5.75 -1.35 6.66
N HIS A 48 -6.60 -1.02 5.71
CA HIS A 48 -8.04 -1.27 5.79
C HIS A 48 -8.37 -2.49 4.94
N ARG A 49 -8.70 -3.60 5.62
CA ARG A 49 -9.20 -4.80 4.95
C ARG A 49 -10.68 -4.61 4.63
N LYS A 50 -11.00 -4.64 3.35
CA LYS A 50 -12.38 -4.67 2.85
C LYS A 50 -12.61 -6.01 2.15
N MET A 51 -13.83 -6.53 2.26
CA MET A 51 -14.23 -7.66 1.42
C MET A 51 -14.21 -7.18 -0.03
N ALA A 52 -13.62 -7.99 -0.92
CA ALA A 52 -13.65 -7.67 -2.33
C ALA A 52 -15.09 -7.74 -2.85
N ALA A 53 -15.43 -6.88 -3.82
CA ALA A 53 -16.72 -6.97 -4.48
C ALA A 53 -16.84 -8.31 -5.24
N VAL A 54 -18.06 -8.85 -5.32
CA VAL A 54 -18.36 -10.07 -6.07
C VAL A 54 -17.90 -9.90 -7.52
N GLY A 55 -17.03 -10.79 -8.00
CA GLY A 55 -16.40 -10.72 -9.33
C GLY A 55 -14.95 -10.20 -9.35
N SER A 56 -14.37 -9.88 -8.19
CA SER A 56 -12.95 -9.53 -8.07
C SER A 56 -12.04 -10.77 -8.05
N ASN A 57 -10.82 -10.64 -8.58
CA ASN A 57 -9.81 -11.70 -8.58
C ASN A 57 -9.19 -12.04 -7.20
N SER A 58 -9.54 -11.28 -6.16
CA SER A 58 -9.10 -11.50 -4.78
C SER A 58 -10.32 -11.58 -3.86
N SER A 59 -10.22 -12.32 -2.76
CA SER A 59 -11.32 -12.45 -1.79
C SER A 59 -11.36 -11.26 -0.83
N VAL A 60 -10.19 -10.64 -0.61
CA VAL A 60 -10.02 -9.45 0.21
C VAL A 60 -9.36 -8.37 -0.64
N VAL A 61 -9.67 -7.11 -0.35
CA VAL A 61 -8.97 -5.96 -0.89
C VAL A 61 -8.41 -5.17 0.28
N VAL A 62 -7.12 -4.87 0.24
CA VAL A 62 -6.48 -4.02 1.25
C VAL A 62 -6.33 -2.63 0.67
N GLU A 63 -6.86 -1.63 1.38
CA GLU A 63 -6.59 -0.22 1.13
C GLU A 63 -5.48 0.25 2.08
N ILE A 64 -4.61 1.09 1.55
CA ILE A 64 -3.45 1.61 2.26
C ILE A 64 -3.73 3.08 2.53
N GLU A 65 -3.98 3.40 3.79
CA GLU A 65 -4.11 4.77 4.27
C GLU A 65 -2.73 5.27 4.71
N LEU A 66 -2.32 6.40 4.15
CA LEU A 66 -1.12 7.11 4.55
C LEU A 66 -1.54 8.43 5.21
N THR A 67 -0.96 8.74 6.36
CA THR A 67 -1.18 10.01 7.07
C THR A 67 0.16 10.60 7.47
N ARG A 68 0.42 11.88 7.20
CA ARG A 68 1.67 12.50 7.68
C ARG A 68 1.61 12.72 9.18
N LYS A 69 2.69 12.40 9.89
CA LYS A 69 2.82 12.67 11.33
C LYS A 69 2.88 14.16 11.64
N ASP A 70 3.33 14.97 10.68
CA ASP A 70 3.42 16.43 10.80
C ASP A 70 2.04 17.11 10.80
N GLY A 71 0.93 16.37 10.64
CA GLY A 71 -0.42 16.91 10.54
C GLY A 71 -0.78 17.52 9.18
N GLN A 72 0.17 17.54 8.25
CA GLN A 72 -0.07 17.94 6.86
C GLN A 72 -0.84 16.84 6.09
N PRO A 73 -1.64 17.21 5.07
CA PRO A 73 -2.21 16.24 4.16
C PRO A 73 -1.10 15.46 3.43
N VAL A 74 -1.35 14.17 3.17
CA VAL A 74 -0.51 13.39 2.26
C VAL A 74 -0.80 13.84 0.83
N ASP A 75 0.23 13.88 -0.01
CA ASP A 75 0.08 14.22 -1.41
C ASP A 75 -0.91 13.29 -2.11
N GLU A 76 -1.85 13.86 -2.86
CA GLU A 76 -2.91 13.09 -3.53
C GLU A 76 -2.35 12.06 -4.51
N TRP A 77 -1.29 12.40 -5.25
CA TRP A 77 -0.64 11.48 -6.18
C TRP A 77 -0.05 10.26 -5.46
N LEU A 78 0.43 10.44 -4.22
CA LEU A 78 0.99 9.36 -3.41
C LEU A 78 -0.13 8.40 -2.96
N LEU A 79 -1.27 8.96 -2.53
CA LEU A 79 -2.48 8.19 -2.19
C LEU A 79 -3.05 7.45 -3.40
N GLN A 80 -3.04 8.07 -4.57
CA GLN A 80 -3.49 7.46 -5.82
C GLN A 80 -2.56 6.32 -6.26
N GLU A 81 -1.24 6.52 -6.23
CA GLU A 81 -0.30 5.48 -6.65
C GLU A 81 -0.25 4.32 -5.65
N VAL A 82 -0.31 4.58 -4.34
CA VAL A 82 -0.29 3.53 -3.32
C VAL A 82 -1.56 2.67 -3.38
N ASN A 83 -2.71 3.26 -3.75
CA ASN A 83 -3.98 2.55 -3.89
C ASN A 83 -4.36 2.20 -5.32
N ARG A 84 -3.44 2.36 -6.28
CA ARG A 84 -3.71 2.15 -7.69
C ARG A 84 -4.24 0.73 -7.94
N GLN A 85 -5.41 0.67 -8.56
CA GLN A 85 -5.96 -0.57 -9.12
C GLN A 85 -5.43 -0.68 -10.55
N SER A 86 -4.85 -1.85 -10.86
CA SER A 86 -4.40 -2.16 -12.21
C SER A 86 -5.58 -2.42 -13.14
#